data_AF-A0A645ER96-F1
#
_entry.id   AF-A0A645ER96-F1
#
_cell.length_a   1.000
_cell.length_b   1.000
_cell.length_c   1.000
_cell.angle_alpha   90.00
_cell.angle_beta   90.00
_cell.angle_gamma   90.00
#
_symmetry.space_group_name_H-M   'P 1'
#
loop_
_entity.id
_entity.type
_entity.pdbx_description
1 polymer ?
#
loop_
_entity_poly.entity_id
_entity_poly.type
_entity_poly.pdbx_seq_one_letter_code
_entity_poly.pdbx_strand_id
1 'polypeptide(L)'
;MFFAVWFIVRNIYVKKGKMALEDSKYTGWERLSNRKLLLDEFYNATFVKFVEGLGIGGNMFDKGILNKFVEFIGWGAEDSGRAAKRIQNGNVENYVLIMSLAIGIILIVNFLLQ
;
A
#
# COMPACT_ATOMS: atom_id res chain seq x y z
N MET A 1 -1.99 -49.88 29.24
CA MET A 1 -1.48 -48.68 28.54
C MET A 1 -1.37 -47.47 29.48
N PHE A 2 -2.45 -47.08 30.15
CA PHE A 2 -2.46 -45.97 31.12
C PHE A 2 -1.37 -46.06 32.19
N PHE A 3 -1.28 -47.17 32.93
CA PHE A 3 -0.29 -47.35 34.00
C PHE A 3 1.16 -47.33 33.50
N ALA A 4 1.42 -47.80 32.29
CA ALA A 4 2.75 -47.77 31.69
C ALA A 4 3.17 -46.33 31.37
N VAL A 5 2.29 -45.54 30.74
CA VAL A 5 2.54 -44.12 30.46
C VAL A 5 2.72 -43.33 31.77
N TRP A 6 1.85 -43.57 32.76
CA TRP A 6 1.93 -42.92 34.07
C TRP A 6 3.26 -43.21 34.77
N PHE A 7 3.73 -44.46 34.76
CA PHE A 7 4.99 -44.83 35.39
C PHE A 7 6.20 -44.17 34.70
N ILE A 8 6.18 -44.06 33.36
CA ILE A 8 7.21 -43.37 32.59
C ILE A 8 7.26 -41.88 32.94
N VAL A 9 6.11 -41.20 32.93
CA VAL A 9 5.99 -39.78 33.28
C VAL A 9 6.46 -39.54 34.72
N ARG A 10 6.00 -40.36 35.68
CA ARG A 10 6.41 -40.26 37.09
C ARG A 10 7.91 -40.42 37.24
N ASN A 11 8.53 -41.35 36.54
CA ASN A 11 9.97 -41.58 36.65
C ASN A 11 10.79 -40.41 36.06
N ILE A 12 10.31 -39.77 34.98
CA ILE A 12 10.96 -38.63 34.34
C ILE A 12 10.84 -37.35 35.17
N TYR A 13 9.65 -37.02 35.65
CA TYR A 13 9.40 -35.74 36.32
C TYR A 13 9.64 -35.82 37.84
N VAL A 14 9.34 -36.94 38.50
CA VAL A 14 9.44 -37.06 39.98
C VAL A 14 10.80 -37.60 40.42
N LYS A 15 11.35 -38.62 39.75
CA LYS A 15 12.66 -39.19 40.15
C LYS A 15 13.85 -38.47 39.52
N LYS A 16 13.75 -38.05 38.24
CA LYS A 16 14.85 -37.39 37.52
C LYS A 16 14.81 -35.86 37.57
N GLY A 17 13.72 -35.27 38.10
CA GLY A 17 13.62 -33.82 38.31
C GLY A 17 13.79 -32.98 37.04
N LYS A 18 13.35 -33.47 35.88
CA LYS A 18 13.40 -32.70 34.62
C LYS A 18 12.45 -31.49 34.72
N MET A 19 13.00 -30.33 35.10
CA MET A 19 12.29 -29.06 35.09
C MET A 19 12.46 -28.35 33.75
N ALA A 20 11.60 -27.36 33.49
CA ALA A 20 11.78 -26.49 32.34
C ALA A 20 13.14 -25.77 32.47
N LEU A 21 14.06 -26.10 31.56
CA LEU A 21 15.34 -25.45 31.39
C LEU A 21 15.16 -24.21 30.52
N GLU A 22 16.12 -23.28 30.58
CA GLU A 22 16.19 -22.16 29.65
C GLU A 22 16.29 -22.65 28.19
N ASP A 23 15.65 -21.91 27.29
CA ASP A 23 15.55 -22.23 25.86
C ASP A 23 16.88 -22.52 25.16
N SER A 24 17.99 -21.95 25.68
CA SER A 24 19.34 -22.12 25.16
C SER A 24 19.95 -23.50 25.45
N LYS A 25 19.41 -24.24 26.43
CA LYS A 25 19.93 -25.53 26.88
C LYS A 25 19.26 -26.72 26.22
N TYR A 26 18.14 -26.52 25.51
CA TYR A 26 17.50 -27.59 24.75
C TYR A 26 18.23 -27.86 23.44
N THR A 27 18.47 -29.14 23.14
CA THR A 27 19.11 -29.59 21.90
C THR A 27 18.20 -30.54 21.12
N GLY A 28 18.31 -30.51 19.79
CA GLY A 28 17.54 -31.40 18.91
C GLY A 28 16.02 -31.23 19.01
N TRP A 29 15.31 -32.34 19.27
CA TRP A 29 13.85 -32.43 19.30
C TRP A 29 13.20 -31.62 20.42
N GLU A 30 13.85 -31.48 21.58
CA GLU A 30 13.31 -30.68 22.68
C GLU A 30 13.26 -29.20 22.30
N ARG A 31 14.27 -28.71 21.57
CA ARG A 31 14.30 -27.32 21.08
C ARG A 31 13.21 -27.06 20.04
N LEU A 32 13.01 -28.00 19.12
CA LEU A 32 11.96 -27.90 18.10
C LEU A 32 10.58 -27.95 18.75
N SER A 33 10.32 -28.89 19.65
CA SER A 33 9.05 -28.98 20.38
C SER A 33 8.78 -27.71 21.20
N ASN A 34 9.81 -27.15 21.83
CA ASN A 34 9.69 -25.92 22.62
C ASN A 34 9.35 -24.69 21.76
N ARG A 35 9.87 -24.63 20.52
CA ARG A 35 9.50 -23.61 19.52
C ARG A 35 8.27 -23.99 18.67
N LYS A 36 7.42 -24.89 19.15
CA LYS A 36 6.23 -25.39 18.40
C LYS A 36 6.55 -25.80 16.96
N LEU A 37 7.68 -26.46 16.76
CA LEU A 37 8.20 -26.91 15.47
C LEU A 37 8.47 -25.77 14.45
N LEU A 38 8.66 -24.54 14.92
CA LEU A 38 8.91 -23.34 14.10
C LEU A 38 7.76 -22.99 13.13
N LEU A 39 6.57 -23.53 13.36
CA LEU A 39 5.41 -23.31 12.49
C LEU A 39 4.93 -21.86 12.54
N ASP A 40 4.97 -21.26 13.73
CA ASP A 40 4.54 -19.88 13.95
C ASP A 40 5.50 -18.91 13.20
N GLU A 41 6.81 -19.13 13.28
CA GLU A 41 7.81 -18.32 12.59
C GLU A 41 7.75 -18.50 11.07
N PHE A 42 7.51 -19.73 10.60
CA PHE A 42 7.31 -20.00 9.18
C PHE A 42 6.07 -19.29 8.64
N TYR A 43 4.95 -19.38 9.34
CA TYR A 43 3.71 -18.70 8.96
C TYR A 43 3.88 -17.19 8.94
N ASN A 44 4.52 -16.64 9.97
CA ASN A 44 4.81 -15.21 10.07
C ASN A 44 5.72 -14.73 8.93
N ALA A 45 6.78 -15.49 8.63
CA ALA A 45 7.73 -15.13 7.58
C ALA A 45 7.14 -15.21 6.17
N THR A 46 6.26 -16.19 5.92
CA THR A 46 5.78 -16.52 4.58
C THR A 46 4.46 -15.84 4.24
N PHE A 47 3.51 -15.81 5.17
CA PHE A 47 2.17 -15.28 4.93
C PHE A 47 2.01 -13.88 5.49
N VAL A 48 2.32 -13.68 6.79
CA VAL A 48 2.07 -12.38 7.45
C VAL A 48 2.92 -11.28 6.80
N LYS A 49 4.25 -11.47 6.77
CA LYS A 49 5.16 -10.49 6.16
C LYS A 49 4.90 -10.25 4.66
N PHE A 50 4.46 -11.29 3.95
CA PHE A 50 4.10 -11.15 2.54
C PHE A 50 2.87 -10.25 2.37
N VAL A 51 1.80 -10.49 3.13
CA VAL A 51 0.58 -9.68 3.09
C VAL A 51 0.85 -8.26 3.57
N GLU A 52 1.62 -8.08 4.65
CA GLU A 52 2.04 -6.76 5.12
C GLU A 52 2.85 -6.01 4.04
N GLY A 53 3.78 -6.70 3.37
CA GLY A 53 4.56 -6.15 2.27
C GLY A 53 3.69 -5.69 1.10
N LEU A 54 2.69 -6.48 0.71
CA LEU A 54 1.72 -6.09 -0.32
C LEU A 54 0.90 -4.87 0.12
N GLY A 55 0.49 -4.80 1.38
CA GLY A 55 -0.24 -3.64 1.92
C GLY A 55 0.60 -2.36 1.89
N ILE A 56 1.88 -2.45 2.25
CA ILE A 56 2.82 -1.32 2.16
C ILE A 56 2.99 -0.90 0.69
N GLY A 57 3.14 -1.86 -0.22
CA GLY A 57 3.24 -1.60 -1.66
C GLY A 57 1.99 -0.88 -2.21
N GLY A 58 0.80 -1.35 -1.84
CA GLY A 58 -0.46 -0.72 -2.22
C GLY A 58 -0.58 0.71 -1.71
N ASN A 59 -0.23 0.96 -0.45
CA ASN A 59 -0.24 2.30 0.14
C ASN A 59 0.78 3.24 -0.54
N MET A 60 1.94 2.72 -0.93
CA MET A 60 2.93 3.49 -1.69
C MET A 60 2.43 3.84 -3.08
N PHE A 61 1.71 2.93 -3.75
CA PHE A 61 1.08 3.20 -5.04
C PHE A 61 0.00 4.28 -4.92
N ASP A 62 -0.88 4.17 -3.94
CA ASP A 62 -1.97 5.11 -3.73
C ASP A 62 -1.44 6.53 -3.44
N LYS A 63 -0.58 6.68 -2.43
CA LYS A 63 0.00 7.97 -2.07
C LYS A 63 0.98 8.50 -3.11
N GLY A 64 1.71 7.61 -3.77
CA GLY A 64 2.80 7.97 -4.67
C GLY A 64 2.33 8.32 -6.08
N ILE A 65 1.34 7.59 -6.60
CA ILE A 65 0.89 7.71 -7.99
C ILE A 65 -0.51 8.30 -8.03
N LEU A 66 -1.45 7.70 -7.32
CA LEU A 66 -2.87 8.06 -7.43
C LEU A 66 -3.11 9.47 -6.89
N ASN A 67 -2.59 9.77 -5.70
CA ASN A 67 -2.73 11.08 -5.09
C ASN A 67 -2.06 12.19 -5.94
N LYS A 68 -0.84 11.94 -6.44
CA LYS A 68 -0.13 12.91 -7.29
C LYS A 68 -0.85 13.16 -8.61
N PHE A 69 -1.47 12.14 -9.18
CA PHE A 69 -2.25 12.28 -10.41
C PHE A 69 -3.48 13.16 -10.18
N VAL A 70 -4.19 12.96 -9.07
CA VAL A 70 -5.34 13.79 -8.70
C VAL A 70 -4.90 15.23 -8.42
N GLU A 71 -3.81 15.43 -7.67
CA GLU A 71 -3.24 16.75 -7.42
C GLU A 71 -2.82 17.45 -8.72
N PHE A 72 -2.23 16.73 -9.67
CA PHE A 72 -1.86 17.26 -10.98
C PHE A 72 -3.08 17.78 -11.76
N ILE A 73 -4.17 17.01 -11.78
CA ILE A 73 -5.42 17.47 -12.41
C ILE A 73 -5.96 18.71 -11.70
N GLY A 74 -5.94 18.72 -10.36
CA GLY A 74 -6.38 19.86 -9.56
C GLY A 74 -5.56 21.13 -9.87
N TRP A 75 -4.24 21.03 -9.88
CA TRP A 75 -3.35 22.13 -10.22
C TRP A 75 -3.52 22.58 -11.67
N GLY A 76 -3.70 21.66 -12.61
CA GLY A 76 -3.98 21.99 -14.00
C GLY A 76 -5.30 22.75 -14.18
N ALA A 77 -6.35 22.34 -13.47
CA ALA A 77 -7.63 23.04 -13.46
C ALA A 77 -7.51 24.44 -12.83
N GLU A 78 -6.79 24.56 -11.72
CA GLU A 78 -6.58 25.86 -11.07
C GLU A 78 -5.74 26.82 -11.94
N ASP A 79 -4.63 26.34 -12.49
CA ASP A 79 -3.73 27.17 -13.29
C ASP A 79 -4.38 27.59 -14.62
N SER A 80 -5.12 26.69 -15.27
CA SER A 80 -5.91 27.03 -16.45
C SER A 80 -6.99 28.07 -16.13
N GLY A 81 -7.68 27.95 -14.99
CA GLY A 81 -8.64 28.95 -14.52
C GLY A 81 -7.99 30.31 -14.25
N ARG A 82 -6.80 30.32 -13.62
CA ARG A 82 -6.02 31.54 -13.39
C ARG A 82 -5.56 32.18 -14.70
N ALA A 83 -5.12 31.39 -15.67
CA ALA A 83 -4.74 31.86 -16.99
C ALA A 83 -5.94 32.44 -17.75
N ALA A 84 -7.08 31.74 -17.77
CA ALA A 84 -8.32 32.22 -18.38
C ALA A 84 -8.80 33.54 -17.75
N LYS A 85 -8.67 33.69 -16.43
CA LYS A 85 -8.99 34.96 -15.74
C LYS A 85 -8.11 36.13 -16.20
N ARG A 86 -6.82 35.89 -16.50
CA ARG A 86 -5.92 36.95 -17.01
C ARG A 86 -6.28 37.42 -18.42
N ILE A 87 -6.89 36.55 -19.24
CA ILE A 87 -7.41 36.93 -20.57
C ILE A 87 -8.52 38.00 -20.42
N GLN A 88 -9.31 37.91 -19.36
CA GLN A 88 -10.36 38.89 -19.03
C GLN A 88 -9.78 40.12 -18.31
N ASN A 89 -9.10 40.98 -19.07
CA ASN A 89 -8.39 42.16 -18.57
C ASN A 89 -9.28 43.43 -18.45
N GLY A 90 -10.59 43.33 -18.70
CA GLY A 90 -11.53 44.46 -18.58
C GLY A 90 -11.46 45.50 -19.70
N ASN A 91 -10.55 45.35 -20.65
CA ASN A 91 -10.45 46.22 -21.82
C ASN A 91 -11.49 45.82 -22.88
N VAL A 92 -12.45 46.70 -23.15
CA VAL A 92 -13.54 46.50 -24.13
C VAL A 92 -12.99 46.20 -25.55
N GLU A 93 -11.92 46.86 -25.97
CA GLU A 93 -11.32 46.64 -27.30
C GLU A 93 -10.81 45.20 -27.45
N ASN A 94 -10.20 44.64 -26.40
CA ASN A 94 -9.69 43.28 -26.40
C ASN A 94 -10.82 42.25 -26.55
N TYR A 95 -11.98 42.49 -25.92
CA TYR A 95 -13.15 41.63 -26.10
C TYR A 95 -13.70 41.68 -27.52
N VAL A 96 -13.81 42.87 -28.11
CA VAL A 96 -14.28 43.04 -29.50
C VAL A 96 -13.33 42.34 -30.49
N LEU A 97 -12.02 42.46 -30.27
CA LEU A 97 -11.01 41.76 -31.05
C LEU A 97 -11.18 40.24 -30.96
N ILE A 98 -11.26 39.68 -29.75
CA ILE A 98 -11.42 38.22 -29.57
C ILE A 98 -12.72 37.71 -30.21
N MET A 99 -13.84 38.43 -30.05
CA MET A 99 -15.13 38.02 -30.64
C MET A 99 -15.10 38.03 -32.17
N SER A 100 -14.57 39.08 -32.79
CA SER A 100 -14.45 39.16 -34.26
C SER A 100 -13.53 38.09 -34.82
N LEU A 101 -12.42 37.81 -34.14
CA LEU A 101 -11.47 36.76 -34.51
C LEU A 101 -12.10 35.36 -34.40
N ALA A 102 -12.92 35.12 -33.37
CA ALA A 102 -13.68 33.88 -33.22
C ALA A 102 -14.67 33.67 -34.37
N ILE A 103 -15.43 34.70 -34.76
CA ILE A 103 -16.35 34.64 -35.91
C ILE A 103 -15.58 34.32 -37.20
N GLY A 104 -14.44 35.00 -37.42
CA GLY A 104 -13.58 34.75 -38.58
C GLY A 104 -13.10 33.28 -38.64
N ILE A 105 -12.62 32.74 -37.52
CA ILE A 105 -12.20 31.33 -37.43
C ILE A 105 -13.36 30.39 -37.74
N ILE A 106 -14.54 30.62 -37.14
CA ILE A 106 -15.72 29.76 -37.37
C ILE A 106 -16.09 29.76 -38.86
N LEU A 107 -16.10 30.93 -39.51
CA LEU A 107 -16.41 31.03 -40.94
C LEU A 107 -15.39 30.33 -41.82
N ILE A 108 -14.09 30.46 -41.51
CA ILE A 108 -13.01 29.76 -42.24
C ILE A 108 -13.16 28.25 -42.08
N VAL A 109 -13.35 27.76 -40.86
CA VAL A 109 -13.51 26.34 -40.58
C VAL A 109 -14.75 25.79 -41.29
N ASN A 110 -15.87 26.52 -41.28
CA ASN A 110 -17.08 26.11 -41.99
C ASN A 110 -16.86 26.07 -43.51
N PHE A 111 -16.19 27.08 -44.07
CA PHE A 111 -15.88 27.11 -45.51
C PHE A 111 -14.95 25.96 -45.95
N LEU A 112 -14.04 25.53 -45.08
CA LEU A 112 -13.10 24.43 -45.39
C LEU A 112 -13.71 23.04 -45.17
N LEU A 113 -14.76 22.91 -44.34
CA LEU A 113 -15.40 21.64 -43.99
C LEU A 113 -16.69 21.35 -44.79
N GLN A 114 -17.25 22.34 -45.49
CA GLN A 114 -18.29 22.16 -46.51
C GLN A 114 -17.69 21.81 -47.87
#